data_AF-A0A8J1Z1M8-F1
#
_entry.id   AF-A0A8J1Z1M8-F1
#
_cell.length_a   1.000
_cell.length_b   1.000
_cell.length_c   1.000
_cell.angle_alpha   90.00
_cell.angle_beta   90.00
_cell.angle_gamma   90.00
#
_symmetry.space_group_name_H-M   'P 1'
#
loop_
_entity.id
_entity.type
_entity.pdbx_description
1 polymer ?
#
loop_
_entity_poly.entity_id
_entity_poly.type
_entity_poly.pdbx_seq_one_letter_code
_entity_poly.pdbx_strand_id
1 'polypeptide(L)'
;MAVYFDYVVSGATGPGSPVGSPKPGQGSPGNANQGPGKALGASWSKDLTAEPLLACGFRHRLQLFSQEGEYVQDAIARGAGSIVCSDWHPTRRELMSGWNDGHVCFARPSASSSSPTNIVALGQEAHNSGASICCVKYSPGGDLCV
;
A
#
# COMPACT_ATOMS: atom_id res chain seq x y z
N MET A 1 20.42 -3.70 8.15
CA MET A 1 20.72 -3.07 6.84
C MET A 1 19.43 -2.46 6.33
N ALA A 2 19.26 -1.14 6.43
CA ALA A 2 18.08 -0.44 5.92
C ALA A 2 18.36 -0.04 4.47
N VAL A 3 17.53 -0.50 3.54
CA VAL A 3 17.63 -0.11 2.13
C VAL A 3 16.62 1.00 1.89
N TYR A 4 17.11 2.20 1.57
CA TYR A 4 16.28 3.32 1.11
C TYR A 4 16.13 3.19 -0.41
N PHE A 5 14.90 3.14 -0.90
CA PHE A 5 14.60 3.26 -2.32
C PHE A 5 13.92 4.61 -2.56
N ASP A 6 14.64 5.55 -3.16
CA ASP A 6 14.05 6.74 -3.78
C ASP A 6 13.49 6.33 -5.14
N TYR A 7 12.17 6.23 -5.24
CA TYR A 7 11.49 6.03 -6.52
C TYR A 7 11.17 7.41 -7.12
N VAL A 8 11.99 7.86 -8.07
CA VAL A 8 11.73 9.08 -8.86
C VAL A 8 10.96 8.68 -10.11
N VAL A 9 9.66 8.99 -10.16
CA VAL A 9 8.88 8.95 -11.40
C VAL A 9 9.08 10.29 -12.10
N SER A 10 9.97 10.33 -13.09
CA SER A 10 10.14 11.48 -13.98
C SER A 10 8.90 11.63 -14.87
N GLY A 11 8.16 12.71 -14.67
CA GLY A 11 7.09 13.15 -15.55
C GLY A 11 7.02 14.67 -15.57
N ALA A 12 7.92 15.32 -16.31
CA ALA A 12 7.84 16.75 -16.60
C ALA A 12 7.68 16.94 -18.11
N THR A 13 6.46 17.20 -18.56
CA THR A 13 6.18 17.78 -19.88
C THR A 13 5.84 19.26 -19.69
N GLY A 14 6.72 20.13 -20.21
CA GLY A 14 6.45 21.55 -20.46
C GLY A 14 5.84 21.78 -21.86
N PRO A 15 5.41 23.01 -22.19
CA PRO A 15 4.03 23.27 -22.61
C PRO A 15 3.86 23.62 -24.08
N GLY A 16 2.66 23.38 -24.63
CA GLY A 16 2.24 23.89 -25.92
C GLY A 16 0.86 23.37 -26.34
N SER A 17 -0.21 24.10 -26.01
CA SER A 17 -1.48 24.01 -26.74
C SER A 17 -1.38 24.80 -28.04
N PRO A 18 -2.09 24.40 -29.11
CA PRO A 18 -3.34 25.10 -29.38
C PRO A 18 -4.52 24.21 -29.84
N VAL A 19 -5.70 24.64 -29.38
CA VAL A 19 -7.05 24.64 -29.97
C VAL A 19 -7.35 23.68 -31.14
N GLY A 20 -8.32 22.80 -30.91
CA GLY A 20 -9.14 22.17 -31.95
C GLY A 20 -10.27 21.35 -31.34
N SER A 21 -11.48 21.90 -31.26
CA SER A 21 -12.69 21.11 -31.02
C SER A 21 -13.10 20.42 -32.33
N PRO A 22 -13.49 19.13 -32.31
CA PRO A 22 -14.87 18.83 -32.68
C PRO A 22 -15.52 17.62 -31.97
N LYS A 23 -16.77 17.88 -31.53
CA LYS A 23 -18.01 17.05 -31.55
C LYS A 23 -18.10 15.65 -30.88
N PRO A 24 -19.34 15.26 -30.50
CA PRO A 24 -19.61 14.33 -29.40
C PRO A 24 -19.83 12.90 -29.91
N GLY A 25 -19.26 11.94 -29.18
CA GLY A 25 -19.55 10.52 -29.38
C GLY A 25 -18.52 9.63 -28.70
N GLN A 26 -19.02 8.83 -27.76
CA GLN A 26 -18.40 7.61 -27.23
C GLN A 26 -17.17 7.76 -26.32
N GLY A 27 -17.23 7.01 -25.21
CA GLY A 27 -16.12 6.80 -24.28
C GLY A 27 -16.29 7.62 -23.00
N SER A 28 -16.75 6.98 -21.93
CA SER A 28 -16.51 7.46 -20.58
C SER A 28 -15.03 7.86 -20.46
N PRO A 29 -14.68 9.06 -19.96
CA PRO A 29 -13.30 9.43 -19.77
C PRO A 29 -12.70 8.46 -18.74
N GLY A 30 -11.90 7.50 -19.22
CA GLY A 30 -10.97 6.77 -18.38
C GLY A 30 -10.17 7.81 -17.61
N ASN A 31 -10.29 7.78 -16.30
CA ASN A 31 -9.73 8.78 -15.40
C ASN A 31 -8.19 8.74 -15.51
N ALA A 32 -7.65 9.59 -16.37
CA ALA A 32 -6.22 9.72 -16.69
C ALA A 32 -5.36 10.27 -15.53
N ASN A 33 -5.91 10.32 -14.30
CA ASN A 33 -5.19 10.70 -13.08
C ASN A 33 -4.82 9.50 -12.17
N GLN A 34 -4.94 8.26 -12.66
CA GLN A 34 -4.52 7.06 -11.93
C GLN A 34 -3.06 6.67 -12.18
N GLY A 35 -2.14 7.65 -12.24
CA GLY A 35 -0.75 7.34 -11.96
C GLY A 35 -0.63 6.84 -10.52
N PRO A 36 0.21 5.83 -10.22
CA PRO A 36 0.43 5.45 -8.83
C PRO A 36 0.95 6.69 -8.11
N GLY A 37 0.22 7.16 -7.09
CA GLY A 37 0.65 8.30 -6.28
C GLY A 37 2.02 8.01 -5.65
N LYS A 38 2.66 9.02 -5.06
CA LYS A 38 3.92 8.80 -4.32
C LYS A 38 3.73 7.67 -3.30
N ALA A 39 4.60 6.65 -3.36
CA ALA A 39 4.63 5.61 -2.34
C ALA A 39 5.10 6.22 -1.02
N LEU A 40 4.33 6.03 0.04
CA LEU A 40 4.58 6.64 1.36
C LEU A 40 5.27 5.69 2.33
N GLY A 41 5.22 4.38 2.07
CA GLY A 41 5.92 3.36 2.83
C GLY A 41 6.02 2.06 2.05
N ALA A 42 7.07 1.29 2.31
CA ALA A 42 7.28 -0.01 1.69
C ALA A 42 7.90 -1.00 2.70
N SER A 43 7.45 -2.26 2.66
CA SER A 43 8.04 -3.32 3.47
C SER A 43 7.90 -4.70 2.80
N TRP A 44 8.96 -5.49 2.87
CA TRP A 44 8.98 -6.87 2.39
C TRP A 44 8.42 -7.83 3.43
N SER A 45 7.68 -8.83 2.97
CA SER A 45 7.27 -9.97 3.80
C SER A 45 8.48 -10.72 4.32
N LYS A 46 8.39 -11.22 5.55
CA LYS A 46 9.50 -11.89 6.26
C LYS A 46 9.31 -13.41 6.34
N ASP A 47 8.18 -13.92 5.88
CA ASP A 47 7.88 -15.35 5.87
C ASP A 47 8.74 -16.08 4.83
N LEU A 48 9.65 -16.93 5.30
CA LEU A 48 10.57 -17.70 4.47
C LEU A 48 9.92 -18.92 3.81
N THR A 49 8.71 -19.29 4.23
CA THR A 49 8.01 -20.49 3.74
C THR A 49 7.13 -20.22 2.53
N ALA A 50 7.00 -18.94 2.16
CA ALA A 50 6.12 -18.49 1.11
C ALA A 50 6.85 -17.58 0.11
N GLU A 51 6.20 -17.35 -1.03
CA GLU A 51 6.66 -16.39 -2.02
C GLU A 51 6.75 -14.96 -1.41
N PRO A 52 7.90 -14.27 -1.58
CA PRO A 52 8.08 -12.92 -1.05
C PRO A 52 7.10 -11.92 -1.67
N LEU A 53 6.51 -11.08 -0.83
CA LEU A 53 5.64 -9.98 -1.24
C LEU A 53 6.19 -8.66 -0.76
N LEU A 54 6.11 -7.65 -1.61
CA LEU A 54 6.36 -6.26 -1.27
C LEU A 54 5.03 -5.57 -0.99
N ALA A 55 4.88 -5.00 0.20
CA ALA A 55 3.76 -4.13 0.53
C ALA A 55 4.15 -2.67 0.29
N CYS A 56 3.40 -1.96 -0.56
CA CYS A 56 3.61 -0.56 -0.89
C CYS A 56 2.37 0.28 -0.57
N GLY A 57 2.56 1.36 0.17
CA GLY A 57 1.50 2.28 0.55
C GLY A 57 1.29 3.40 -0.47
N PHE A 58 0.10 3.49 -1.05
CA PHE A 58 -0.30 4.47 -2.05
C PHE A 58 -1.56 5.23 -1.61
N ARG A 59 -1.39 6.45 -1.09
CA ARG A 59 -2.49 7.29 -0.58
C ARG A 59 -3.40 6.51 0.38
N HIS A 60 -4.56 6.08 -0.11
CA HIS A 60 -5.63 5.44 0.66
C HIS A 60 -5.60 3.91 0.61
N ARG A 61 -4.54 3.32 0.02
CA ARG A 61 -4.43 1.88 -0.21
C ARG A 61 -3.04 1.37 0.14
N LEU A 62 -2.99 0.12 0.54
CA LEU A 62 -1.79 -0.68 0.64
C LEU A 62 -1.88 -1.80 -0.39
N GLN A 63 -0.93 -1.83 -1.31
CA GLN A 63 -0.91 -2.75 -2.44
C GLN A 63 0.23 -3.75 -2.29
N LEU A 64 0.04 -4.95 -2.82
CA LEU A 64 1.01 -6.03 -2.78
C LEU A 64 1.58 -6.26 -4.18
N PHE A 65 2.89 -6.45 -4.22
CA PHE A 65 3.63 -6.78 -5.43
C PHE A 65 4.44 -8.06 -5.21
N SER A 66 4.61 -8.84 -6.28
CA SER A 66 5.53 -9.98 -6.26
C SER A 66 6.98 -9.50 -6.21
N GLN A 67 7.91 -10.44 -6.06
CA GLN A 67 9.33 -10.15 -6.09
C GLN A 67 9.78 -9.54 -7.44
N GLU A 68 9.11 -9.91 -8.53
CA GLU A 68 9.33 -9.42 -9.90
C GLU A 68 8.72 -8.03 -10.12
N GLY A 69 8.00 -7.50 -9.13
CA GLY A 69 7.34 -6.20 -9.20
C GLY A 69 5.97 -6.24 -9.87
N GLU A 70 5.39 -7.42 -10.08
CA GLU A 70 4.03 -7.54 -10.61
C GLU A 70 3.00 -7.23 -9.53
N TYR A 71 1.97 -6.46 -9.89
CA TYR A 71 0.85 -6.20 -8.97
C TYR A 71 0.09 -7.50 -8.69
N VAL A 72 -0.10 -7.80 -7.42
CA VAL A 72 -0.85 -8.97 -6.96
C VAL A 72 -2.28 -8.58 -6.58
N GLN A 73 -2.41 -7.67 -5.60
CA GLN A 73 -3.72 -7.23 -5.08
C GLN A 73 -3.62 -6.02 -4.15
N ASP A 74 -4.77 -5.42 -3.82
CA ASP A 74 -4.91 -4.49 -2.70
C ASP A 74 -5.03 -5.29 -1.38
N ALA A 75 -4.17 -5.01 -0.39
CA ALA A 75 -4.22 -5.63 0.94
C ALA A 75 -5.20 -4.91 1.89
N ILE A 76 -5.16 -3.57 1.86
CA ILE A 76 -5.99 -2.70 2.70
C ILE A 76 -6.38 -1.49 1.86
N ALA A 77 -7.67 -1.14 1.84
CA ALA A 77 -8.16 0.09 1.24
C ALA A 77 -9.10 0.79 2.23
N ARG A 78 -8.84 2.06 2.52
CA ARG A 78 -9.70 2.88 3.39
C ARG A 78 -10.25 4.05 2.59
N GLY A 79 -11.46 4.50 2.93
CA GLY A 79 -12.05 5.70 2.32
C GLY A 79 -11.50 7.01 2.88
N ALA A 80 -10.79 6.96 4.01
CA ALA A 80 -10.26 8.10 4.74
C ALA A 80 -8.85 7.80 5.26
N GLY A 81 -8.08 8.88 5.49
CA GLY A 81 -6.69 8.80 5.92
C GLY A 81 -5.75 8.34 4.79
N SER A 82 -4.46 8.62 4.93
CA SER A 82 -3.41 8.11 4.05
C SER A 82 -2.48 7.21 4.83
N ILE A 83 -2.08 6.11 4.19
CA ILE A 83 -1.05 5.23 4.75
C ILE A 83 0.28 5.99 4.82
N VAL A 84 0.99 5.80 5.92
CA VAL A 84 2.25 6.49 6.21
C VAL A 84 3.38 5.51 6.50
N CYS A 85 3.06 4.32 7.02
CA CYS A 85 4.05 3.28 7.27
C CYS A 85 3.40 1.89 7.24
N SER A 86 4.23 0.86 7.06
CA SER A 86 3.82 -0.54 7.14
C SER A 86 4.96 -1.41 7.66
N ASP A 87 4.61 -2.55 8.23
CA ASP A 87 5.56 -3.59 8.59
C ASP A 87 4.92 -4.97 8.55
N TRP A 88 5.71 -5.96 8.14
CA TRP A 88 5.30 -7.37 8.16
C TRP A 88 5.70 -8.03 9.47
N HIS A 89 4.84 -8.91 9.98
CA HIS A 89 5.14 -9.73 11.13
C HIS A 89 6.35 -10.64 10.82
N PRO A 90 7.27 -10.89 11.78
CA PRO A 90 8.51 -11.63 11.53
C PRO A 90 8.29 -13.10 11.13
N THR A 91 7.26 -13.75 11.67
CA THR A 91 7.01 -15.20 11.47
C THR A 91 5.62 -15.55 10.96
N ARG A 92 4.71 -14.57 10.90
CA ARG A 92 3.33 -14.74 10.45
C ARG A 92 3.23 -13.94 9.17
N ARG A 93 2.44 -14.41 8.20
CA ARG A 93 2.16 -13.64 6.99
C ARG A 93 1.14 -12.53 7.28
N GLU A 94 1.37 -11.75 8.32
CA GLU A 94 0.49 -10.67 8.75
C GLU A 94 1.16 -9.34 8.45
N LEU A 95 0.38 -8.40 7.94
CA LEU A 95 0.80 -7.09 7.53
C LEU A 95 0.07 -6.05 8.37
N MET A 96 0.83 -5.11 8.89
CA MET A 96 0.33 -3.96 9.61
C MET A 96 0.60 -2.69 8.81
N SER A 97 -0.32 -1.73 8.92
CA SER A 97 -0.15 -0.37 8.38
C SER A 97 -0.58 0.68 9.38
N GLY A 98 0.21 1.74 9.49
CA GLY A 98 -0.13 2.96 10.21
C GLY A 98 -0.62 4.04 9.26
N TRP A 99 -1.59 4.83 9.73
CA TRP A 99 -2.30 5.84 8.94
C TRP A 99 -2.19 7.24 9.56
N ASN A 100 -2.29 8.28 8.74
CA ASN A 100 -2.12 9.67 9.19
C ASN A 100 -3.28 10.20 10.06
N ASP A 101 -4.34 9.42 10.24
CA ASP A 101 -5.50 9.73 11.08
C ASP A 101 -5.46 9.02 12.44
N GLY A 102 -4.37 8.32 12.75
CA GLY A 102 -4.16 7.64 14.04
C GLY A 102 -4.67 6.21 14.09
N HIS A 103 -5.07 5.66 12.94
CA HIS A 103 -5.49 4.28 12.83
C HIS A 103 -4.32 3.36 12.46
N VAL A 104 -4.42 2.14 12.98
CA VAL A 104 -3.60 0.99 12.59
C VAL A 104 -4.53 -0.05 11.96
N CYS A 105 -4.12 -0.62 10.83
CA CYS A 105 -4.90 -1.64 10.13
C CYS A 105 -4.08 -2.89 9.87
N PHE A 106 -4.77 -4.03 9.89
CA PHE A 106 -4.16 -5.34 9.79
C PHE A 106 -4.70 -6.10 8.59
N ALA A 107 -3.85 -6.92 7.97
CA ALA A 107 -4.22 -7.84 6.91
C ALA A 107 -3.41 -9.14 7.00
N ARG A 108 -3.98 -10.28 6.62
CA ARG A 108 -3.30 -11.60 6.59
C ARG A 108 -3.87 -12.48 5.47
N PRO A 109 -3.24 -13.63 5.11
CA PRO A 109 -3.82 -14.57 4.17
C PRO A 109 -5.23 -14.98 4.55
N SER A 110 -6.10 -15.04 3.56
CA SER A 110 -7.42 -15.62 3.72
C SER A 110 -7.28 -17.10 4.05
N ALA A 111 -7.81 -17.51 5.20
CA ALA A 111 -7.84 -18.92 5.60
C ALA A 111 -8.66 -19.80 4.65
N SER A 112 -9.55 -19.21 3.84
CA SER A 112 -10.39 -19.92 2.87
C SER A 112 -9.80 -19.95 1.46
N SER A 113 -8.66 -19.30 1.22
CA SER A 113 -8.03 -19.30 -0.09
C SER A 113 -7.04 -20.45 -0.22
N SER A 114 -7.12 -21.19 -1.33
CA SER A 114 -6.04 -22.09 -1.73
C SER A 114 -4.79 -21.33 -2.20
N SER A 115 -4.91 -20.01 -2.45
CA SER A 115 -3.79 -19.17 -2.82
C SER A 115 -3.17 -18.54 -1.58
N PRO A 116 -1.88 -18.79 -1.31
CA PRO A 116 -1.20 -18.19 -0.16
C PRO A 116 -0.98 -16.68 -0.34
N THR A 117 -1.14 -16.14 -1.57
CA THR A 117 -1.00 -14.72 -1.90
C THR A 117 -2.27 -13.91 -1.65
N ASN A 118 -3.40 -14.55 -1.40
CA ASN A 118 -4.66 -13.86 -1.17
C ASN A 118 -4.73 -13.31 0.26
N ILE A 119 -4.42 -12.02 0.43
CA ILE A 119 -4.44 -11.32 1.71
C ILE A 119 -5.80 -10.62 1.92
N VAL A 120 -6.37 -10.71 3.12
CA VAL A 120 -7.62 -10.06 3.51
C VAL A 120 -7.41 -9.12 4.69
N ALA A 121 -8.11 -7.98 4.68
CA ALA A 121 -8.13 -7.06 5.81
C ALA A 121 -8.84 -7.71 7.01
N LEU A 122 -8.26 -7.58 8.20
CA LEU A 122 -8.78 -8.16 9.44
C LEU A 122 -9.56 -7.17 10.29
N GLY A 123 -9.24 -5.89 10.15
CA GLY A 123 -9.83 -4.84 10.97
C GLY A 123 -8.95 -3.62 11.07
N GLN A 124 -9.44 -2.65 11.83
CA GLN A 124 -8.75 -1.41 12.15
C GLN A 124 -8.88 -1.14 13.64
N GLU A 125 -7.81 -0.63 14.23
CA GLU A 125 -7.76 -0.17 15.61
C GLU A 125 -7.40 1.32 15.61
N ALA A 126 -8.11 2.11 16.41
CA ALA A 126 -7.75 3.51 16.63
C ALA A 126 -6.75 3.56 17.79
N HIS A 127 -5.51 3.96 17.52
CA HIS A 127 -4.49 4.05 18.57
C HIS A 127 -4.51 5.42 19.24
N ASN A 128 -4.48 6.49 18.45
CA ASN A 128 -4.62 7.85 18.94
C ASN A 128 -5.35 8.71 17.90
N SER A 129 -6.68 8.74 18.02
CA SER A 129 -7.56 9.37 17.04
C SER A 129 -7.16 10.83 16.75
N GLY A 130 -6.82 11.12 15.50
CA GLY A 130 -6.45 12.45 15.03
C GLY A 130 -4.96 12.79 15.08
N ALA A 131 -4.11 11.91 15.62
CA ALA A 131 -2.66 12.06 15.54
C ALA A 131 -2.08 11.12 14.46
N SER A 132 -1.26 11.64 13.56
CA SER A 132 -0.62 10.81 12.53
C SER A 132 0.27 9.75 13.15
N ILE A 133 0.10 8.49 12.77
CA ILE A 133 1.08 7.45 13.06
C ILE A 133 2.38 7.78 12.32
N CYS A 134 3.52 7.77 12.98
CA CYS A 134 4.81 8.05 12.34
C CYS A 134 5.53 6.77 11.93
N CYS A 135 5.38 5.70 12.72
CA CYS A 135 5.96 4.40 12.44
C CYS A 135 5.07 3.30 13.01
N VAL A 136 5.14 2.12 12.42
CA VAL A 136 4.65 0.88 13.03
C VAL A 136 5.72 -0.17 12.82
N LYS A 137 5.98 -0.97 13.85
CA LYS A 137 6.94 -2.08 13.77
C LYS A 137 6.47 -3.26 14.59
N TYR A 138 6.76 -4.45 14.09
CA TYR A 138 6.73 -5.64 14.93
C TYR A 138 8.04 -5.79 15.67
N SER A 139 7.97 -6.13 16.96
CA SER A 139 9.12 -6.60 17.72
C SER A 139 9.66 -7.91 17.09
N PRO A 140 10.90 -8.32 17.38
CA PRO A 140 11.39 -9.63 16.96
C PRO A 140 10.53 -10.81 17.45
N GLY A 141 9.85 -10.63 18.60
CA GLY A 141 8.90 -11.59 19.16
C GLY A 141 7.52 -11.56 18.47
N GLY A 142 7.24 -10.56 17.64
CA GLY A 142 5.96 -10.40 16.96
C GLY A 142 4.96 -9.51 17.67
N ASP A 143 5.37 -8.82 18.74
CA ASP A 143 4.53 -7.86 19.44
C ASP A 143 4.40 -6.55 18.67
N LEU A 144 3.26 -5.88 18.84
CA LEU A 144 2.95 -4.61 18.22
C LEU A 144 3.70 -3.46 18.89
N CYS A 145 4.39 -2.64 18.08
CA CYS A 145 4.92 -1.33 18.49
C CYS A 145 4.39 -0.24 17.55
N VAL A 146 3.74 0.78 18.12
CA VAL A 146 3.14 1.94 17.43
C VAL A 146 3.73 3.22 17.99
#